data_AF-A0A3A0FKM0-F1
#
_entry.id   AF-A0A3A0FKM0-F1
#
_cell.length_a   1.000
_cell.length_b   1.000
_cell.length_c   1.000
_cell.angle_alpha   90.00
_cell.angle_beta   90.00
_cell.angle_gamma   90.00
#
_symmetry.space_group_name_H-M   'P 1'
#
loop_
_entity.id
_entity.type
_entity.pdbx_description
1 polymer ?
#
loop_
_entity_poly.entity_id
_entity_poly.type
_entity_poly.pdbx_seq_one_letter_code
_entity_poly.pdbx_strand_id
1 'polypeptide(L)'
;MSRSPEERDYAEGELPLPEWGERTGDLFINENVCYANVPTLVMRHELGGYAVLKKWLGYRHVDDRGGAPLTLAEARHFRSMIQRLAALLALGPALDAAYERSAACAFTFEKAGLASAPHASAADREHMRRIGEQKRLVEDTPVPGSLGEVFDRMHAIDESLGGRTNRQSGSRVEGDAGSKIGPSRKPDTRRGDA
;
A
#
# COMPACT_ATOMS: atom_id res chain seq x y z
N MET A 1 6.15 -14.62 15.73
CA MET A 1 7.33 -14.63 14.82
C MET A 1 6.83 -14.17 13.46
N SER A 2 7.10 -12.93 13.06
CA SER A 2 6.70 -12.43 11.74
C SER A 2 7.53 -13.13 10.67
N ARG A 3 6.92 -13.95 9.81
CA ARG A 3 7.58 -14.35 8.57
C ARG A 3 7.92 -13.07 7.80
N SER A 4 9.20 -12.91 7.43
CA SER A 4 9.57 -11.90 6.44
C SER A 4 8.75 -12.17 5.17
N PRO A 5 8.26 -11.14 4.46
CA PRO A 5 7.60 -11.33 3.19
C PRO A 5 8.52 -12.17 2.29
N GLU A 6 8.02 -13.29 1.76
CA GLU A 6 8.74 -14.05 0.74
C GLU A 6 8.71 -13.21 -0.54
N GLU A 7 9.64 -12.27 -0.63
CA GLU A 7 9.89 -11.50 -1.83
C GLU A 7 10.37 -12.45 -2.93
N ARG A 8 9.81 -12.30 -4.12
CA ARG A 8 10.12 -13.03 -5.34
C ARG A 8 10.25 -12.06 -6.50
N ASP A 9 10.81 -12.55 -7.58
CA ASP A 9 10.87 -11.80 -8.83
C ASP A 9 9.48 -11.77 -9.47
N TYR A 10 9.22 -10.76 -10.31
CA TYR A 10 7.96 -10.67 -11.05
C TYR A 10 7.81 -11.85 -12.01
N ALA A 11 6.61 -12.41 -12.08
CA ALA A 11 6.30 -13.51 -12.98
C ALA A 11 5.97 -13.00 -14.39
N GLU A 12 5.98 -13.90 -15.37
CA GLU A 12 5.57 -13.61 -16.74
C GLU A 12 4.12 -13.10 -16.77
N GLY A 13 3.90 -11.93 -17.38
CA GLY A 13 2.60 -11.25 -17.44
C GLY A 13 2.30 -10.29 -16.27
N GLU A 14 3.16 -10.22 -15.26
CA GLU A 14 3.11 -9.14 -14.25
C GLU A 14 3.83 -7.90 -14.81
N LEU A 15 3.38 -6.71 -14.43
CA LEU A 15 3.97 -5.43 -14.87
C LEU A 15 5.04 -4.95 -13.86
N PRO A 16 6.35 -5.18 -14.10
CA PRO A 16 7.40 -4.63 -13.25
C PRO A 16 7.64 -3.16 -13.58
N LEU A 17 7.13 -2.27 -12.74
CA LEU A 17 7.45 -0.85 -12.83
C LEU A 17 8.73 -0.54 -12.03
N PRO A 18 9.68 0.26 -12.55
CA PRO A 18 10.87 0.65 -11.79
C PRO A 18 10.52 1.30 -10.45
N GLU A 19 9.44 2.09 -10.40
CA GLU A 19 8.95 2.80 -9.22
C GLU A 19 8.38 1.85 -8.15
N TRP A 20 8.17 0.58 -8.49
CA TRP A 20 7.71 -0.48 -7.61
C TRP A 20 8.85 -1.37 -7.09
N GLY A 21 10.04 -1.21 -7.65
CA GLY A 21 11.23 -2.01 -7.37
C GLY A 21 11.26 -3.31 -8.17
N GLU A 22 12.35 -4.06 -8.02
CA GLU A 22 12.65 -5.26 -8.82
C GLU A 22 11.87 -6.52 -8.40
N ARG A 23 11.26 -6.48 -7.21
CA ARG A 23 10.64 -7.64 -6.57
C ARG A 23 9.25 -7.33 -6.06
N THR A 24 8.45 -8.39 -5.91
CA THR A 24 7.11 -8.37 -5.34
C THR A 24 6.98 -9.49 -4.31
N GLY A 25 6.03 -9.41 -3.40
CA GLY A 25 5.87 -10.44 -2.38
C GLY A 25 4.50 -10.47 -1.74
N ASP A 26 4.33 -11.42 -0.83
CA ASP A 26 3.07 -11.61 -0.12
C ASP A 26 3.11 -10.85 1.21
N LEU A 27 2.18 -9.90 1.37
CA LEU A 27 1.99 -9.13 2.60
C LEU A 27 1.04 -9.89 3.53
N PHE A 28 1.60 -10.62 4.49
CA PHE A 28 0.85 -11.40 5.47
C PHE A 28 0.19 -10.49 6.52
N ILE A 29 -1.13 -10.64 6.67
CA ILE A 29 -1.91 -10.05 7.77
C ILE A 29 -1.79 -10.95 9.01
N ASN A 30 -1.81 -12.27 8.78
CA ASN A 30 -1.59 -13.31 9.78
C ASN A 30 -1.01 -14.57 9.10
N GLU A 31 -0.93 -15.69 9.81
CA GLU A 31 -0.35 -16.94 9.31
C GLU A 31 -1.08 -17.52 8.08
N ASN A 32 -2.38 -17.22 7.92
CA ASN A 32 -3.25 -17.89 6.95
C ASN A 32 -3.75 -16.96 5.84
N VAL A 33 -3.56 -15.64 5.99
CA VAL A 33 -4.14 -14.62 5.11
C VAL A 33 -3.08 -13.58 4.73
N CYS A 34 -2.89 -13.39 3.44
CA CYS A 34 -2.01 -12.39 2.87
C CYS A 34 -2.67 -11.64 1.70
N TYR A 35 -2.15 -10.44 1.40
CA TYR A 35 -2.29 -9.82 0.08
C TYR A 35 -1.12 -10.26 -0.77
N ALA A 36 -1.39 -10.97 -1.84
CA ALA A 36 -0.36 -11.46 -2.74
C ALA A 36 0.11 -10.37 -3.71
N ASN A 37 1.34 -10.54 -4.21
CA ASN A 37 1.91 -9.73 -5.29
C ASN A 37 1.97 -8.23 -4.98
N VAL A 38 2.25 -7.87 -3.74
CA VAL A 38 2.48 -6.48 -3.36
C VAL A 38 3.93 -6.11 -3.66
N PRO A 39 4.19 -5.07 -4.49
CA PRO A 39 5.55 -4.67 -4.80
C PRO A 39 6.38 -4.25 -3.59
N THR A 40 7.69 -4.51 -3.62
CA THR A 40 8.58 -4.25 -2.48
C THR A 40 8.60 -2.77 -2.07
N LEU A 41 8.66 -1.84 -3.02
CA LEU A 41 8.66 -0.40 -2.68
C LEU A 41 7.30 0.07 -2.14
N VAL A 42 6.19 -0.56 -2.54
CA VAL A 42 4.86 -0.30 -1.96
C VAL A 42 4.79 -0.81 -0.53
N MET A 43 5.28 -2.04 -0.27
CA MET A 43 5.31 -2.62 1.08
C MET A 43 6.15 -1.79 2.04
N ARG A 44 7.27 -1.24 1.55
CA ARG A 44 8.24 -0.46 2.32
C ARG A 44 7.97 1.05 2.28
N HIS A 45 6.86 1.50 1.69
CA HIS A 45 6.60 2.92 1.55
C HIS A 45 6.46 3.61 2.92
N GLU A 46 7.19 4.70 3.10
CA GLU A 46 7.23 5.45 4.35
C GLU A 46 6.76 6.90 4.18
N LEU A 47 6.03 7.39 5.18
CA LEU A 47 5.70 8.81 5.33
C LEU A 47 6.25 9.30 6.66
N GLY A 48 7.14 10.29 6.62
CA GLY A 48 7.80 10.82 7.82
C GLY A 48 8.64 9.79 8.58
N GLY A 49 9.23 8.82 7.87
CA GLY A 49 10.03 7.73 8.46
C GLY A 49 9.22 6.58 9.05
N TYR A 50 7.91 6.50 8.76
CA TYR A 50 7.05 5.43 9.21
C TYR A 50 6.45 4.64 8.05
N ALA A 51 6.67 3.32 8.05
CA ALA A 51 6.05 2.40 7.10
C ALA A 51 4.52 2.43 7.20
N VAL A 52 3.87 2.95 6.16
CA VAL A 52 2.44 3.29 6.15
C VAL A 52 1.57 2.06 6.39
N LEU A 53 1.80 0.99 5.62
CA LEU A 53 1.01 -0.23 5.70
C LEU A 53 1.15 -0.92 7.06
N LYS A 54 2.39 -0.98 7.60
CA LYS A 54 2.67 -1.58 8.90
C LYS A 54 2.00 -0.81 10.03
N LYS A 55 2.02 0.53 10.00
CA LYS A 55 1.34 1.36 10.99
C LYS A 55 -0.17 1.17 10.95
N TRP A 56 -0.76 1.16 9.75
CA TRP A 56 -2.20 1.00 9.62
C TRP A 56 -2.69 -0.34 10.19
N LEU A 57 -1.96 -1.43 9.92
CA LEU A 57 -2.24 -2.74 10.50
C LEU A 57 -1.96 -2.77 12.02
N GLY A 58 -0.87 -2.12 12.46
CA GLY A 58 -0.49 -2.04 13.87
C GLY A 58 -1.61 -1.46 14.74
N TYR A 59 -2.24 -0.36 14.32
CA TYR A 59 -3.38 0.22 15.04
C TYR A 59 -4.64 -0.66 15.08
N ARG A 60 -4.65 -1.77 14.34
CA ARG A 60 -5.76 -2.72 14.24
C ARG A 60 -5.36 -4.11 14.69
N HIS A 61 -4.25 -4.23 15.43
CA HIS A 61 -3.87 -5.49 16.03
C HIS A 61 -4.96 -5.95 17.01
N VAL A 62 -5.18 -7.26 17.07
CA VAL A 62 -6.26 -7.87 17.85
C VAL A 62 -6.15 -7.54 19.34
N ASP A 63 -4.92 -7.45 19.85
CA ASP A 63 -4.62 -7.10 21.24
C ASP A 63 -5.04 -5.68 21.59
N ASP A 64 -4.85 -4.73 20.67
CA ASP A 64 -5.25 -3.33 20.84
C ASP A 64 -6.77 -3.12 20.67
N ARG A 65 -7.46 -4.11 20.10
CA ARG A 65 -8.90 -4.06 19.80
C ARG A 65 -9.75 -5.00 20.65
N GLY A 66 -9.21 -5.48 21.78
CA GLY A 66 -9.96 -6.32 22.71
C GLY A 66 -10.47 -7.63 22.08
N GLY A 67 -9.68 -8.23 21.18
CA GLY A 67 -10.05 -9.50 20.54
C GLY A 67 -10.79 -9.35 19.20
N ALA A 68 -11.14 -8.14 18.77
CA ALA A 68 -11.89 -7.95 17.53
C ALA A 68 -11.01 -8.13 16.27
N PRO A 69 -11.33 -9.06 15.36
CA PRO A 69 -10.58 -9.23 14.12
C PRO A 69 -10.84 -8.09 13.13
N LEU A 70 -10.03 -8.05 12.07
CA LEU A 70 -10.22 -7.14 10.95
C LEU A 70 -11.53 -7.48 10.22
N THR A 71 -12.37 -6.48 10.00
CA THR A 71 -13.61 -6.68 9.23
C THR A 71 -13.32 -6.80 7.72
N LEU A 72 -14.26 -7.38 6.97
CA LEU A 72 -14.14 -7.47 5.51
C LEU A 72 -14.08 -6.09 4.83
N ALA A 73 -14.80 -5.10 5.37
CA ALA A 73 -14.75 -3.73 4.88
C ALA A 73 -13.37 -3.11 5.06
N GLU A 74 -12.76 -3.30 6.24
CA GLU A 74 -11.40 -2.84 6.52
C GLU A 74 -10.36 -3.56 5.66
N ALA A 75 -10.50 -4.86 5.44
CA ALA A 75 -9.63 -5.60 4.52
C ALA A 75 -9.69 -5.05 3.09
N ARG A 76 -10.90 -4.80 2.56
CA ARG A 76 -11.07 -4.17 1.23
C ARG A 76 -10.50 -2.77 1.18
N HIS A 77 -10.67 -1.99 2.24
CA HIS A 77 -10.09 -0.66 2.35
C HIS A 77 -8.55 -0.72 2.33
N PHE A 78 -7.97 -1.65 3.09
CA PHE A 78 -6.53 -1.86 3.11
C PHE A 78 -5.96 -2.23 1.74
N ARG A 79 -6.62 -3.14 1.02
CA ARG A 79 -6.28 -3.45 -0.38
C ARG A 79 -6.30 -2.20 -1.26
N SER A 80 -7.34 -1.37 -1.14
CA SER A 80 -7.45 -0.13 -1.89
C SER A 80 -6.32 0.85 -1.56
N MET A 81 -5.86 0.92 -0.30
CA MET A 81 -4.69 1.73 0.05
C MET A 81 -3.41 1.20 -0.59
N ILE A 82 -3.19 -0.12 -0.61
CA ILE A 82 -2.03 -0.72 -1.30
C ILE A 82 -2.03 -0.31 -2.77
N GLN A 83 -3.17 -0.43 -3.45
CA GLN A 83 -3.34 -0.03 -4.85
C GLN A 83 -3.08 1.46 -5.07
N ARG A 84 -3.58 2.32 -4.17
CA ARG A 84 -3.34 3.77 -4.24
C ARG A 84 -1.87 4.13 -4.03
N LEU A 85 -1.19 3.48 -3.09
CA LEU A 85 0.25 3.67 -2.90
C LEU A 85 1.03 3.22 -4.14
N ALA A 86 0.68 2.08 -4.73
CA ALA A 86 1.27 1.61 -5.98
C ALA A 86 1.05 2.61 -7.12
N ALA A 87 -0.17 3.12 -7.29
CA ALA A 87 -0.47 4.16 -8.27
C ALA A 87 0.33 5.44 -8.01
N LEU A 88 0.38 5.93 -6.77
CA LEU A 88 1.15 7.14 -6.42
C LEU A 88 2.63 7.00 -6.75
N LEU A 89 3.24 5.84 -6.46
CA LEU A 89 4.63 5.58 -6.82
C LEU A 89 4.81 5.54 -8.35
N ALA A 90 3.94 4.84 -9.07
CA ALA A 90 3.99 4.77 -10.53
C ALA A 90 3.80 6.14 -11.21
N LEU A 91 3.04 7.04 -10.57
CA LEU A 91 2.81 8.40 -11.06
C LEU A 91 3.86 9.41 -10.59
N GLY A 92 4.75 9.04 -9.67
CA GLY A 92 5.77 9.91 -9.10
C GLY A 92 6.51 10.74 -10.14
N PRO A 93 7.15 10.13 -11.15
CA PRO A 93 7.91 10.87 -12.18
C PRO A 93 7.05 11.89 -12.96
N ALA A 94 5.81 11.53 -13.29
CA ALA A 94 4.90 12.42 -14.01
C ALA A 94 4.43 13.60 -13.13
N LEU A 95 4.21 13.35 -11.84
CA LEU A 95 3.86 14.37 -10.85
C LEU A 95 5.02 15.34 -10.61
N ASP A 96 6.25 14.82 -10.49
CA ASP A 96 7.46 15.63 -10.33
C ASP A 96 7.67 16.55 -11.54
N ALA A 97 7.56 16.01 -12.76
CA ALA A 97 7.65 16.80 -13.98
C ALA A 97 6.55 17.88 -14.08
N ALA A 98 5.32 17.57 -13.65
CA ALA A 98 4.24 18.55 -13.60
C ALA A 98 4.50 19.64 -12.57
N TYR A 99 5.07 19.28 -11.42
CA TYR A 99 5.47 20.21 -10.38
C TYR A 99 6.59 21.14 -10.87
N GLU A 100 7.64 20.61 -11.50
CA GLU A 100 8.76 21.39 -12.06
C GLU A 100 8.29 22.44 -13.07
N ARG A 101 7.44 22.04 -14.03
CA ARG A 101 6.86 22.98 -15.01
C ARG A 101 6.07 24.09 -14.31
N SER A 102 5.26 23.73 -13.33
CA SER A 102 4.46 24.69 -12.57
C SER A 102 5.35 25.65 -11.78
N ALA A 103 6.43 25.16 -11.18
CA ALA A 103 7.41 25.95 -10.45
C ALA A 103 8.20 26.88 -11.39
N ALA A 104 8.57 26.44 -12.58
CA ALA A 104 9.29 27.26 -13.57
C ALA A 104 8.42 28.39 -14.13
N CYS A 105 7.12 28.14 -14.32
CA CYS A 105 6.14 29.15 -14.74
C CYS A 105 5.65 30.04 -13.58
N ALA A 106 6.02 29.74 -12.33
CA ALA A 106 5.61 30.54 -11.19
C ALA A 106 6.21 31.95 -11.28
N PHE A 107 5.34 32.95 -11.18
CA PHE A 107 5.73 34.36 -11.13
C PHE A 107 5.42 34.94 -9.74
N THR A 108 6.22 35.92 -9.33
CA THR A 108 5.94 36.68 -8.11
C THR A 108 4.80 37.66 -8.35
N PHE A 109 4.08 38.06 -7.29
CA PHE A 109 3.08 39.14 -7.37
C PHE A 109 3.65 40.38 -8.08
N GLU A 110 4.89 40.74 -7.76
CA GLU A 110 5.61 41.85 -8.38
C GLU A 110 5.78 41.68 -9.90
N LYS A 111 6.14 40.48 -10.38
CA LYS A 111 6.23 40.17 -11.81
C LYS A 111 4.87 40.18 -12.51
N ALA A 112 3.79 39.94 -11.78
CA ALA A 112 2.42 40.03 -12.29
C ALA A 112 1.86 41.47 -12.33
N GLY A 113 2.63 42.47 -11.86
CA GLY A 113 2.12 43.83 -11.67
C GLY A 113 1.13 43.96 -10.50
N LEU A 114 1.08 42.95 -9.62
CA LEU A 114 0.27 42.95 -8.41
C LEU A 114 1.14 43.40 -7.23
N ALA A 115 0.61 44.26 -6.37
CA ALA A 115 1.29 44.62 -5.13
C ALA A 115 1.46 43.35 -4.27
N SER A 116 2.69 43.03 -3.89
CA SER A 116 2.93 41.98 -2.90
C SER A 116 2.33 42.45 -1.57
N ALA A 117 1.47 41.64 -0.96
CA ALA A 117 0.98 41.94 0.39
C ALA A 117 2.17 42.07 1.35
N PRO A 118 2.14 42.97 2.35
CA PRO A 118 3.26 43.22 3.25
C PRO A 118 3.42 42.09 4.28
N HIS A 119 3.82 40.90 3.84
CA HIS A 119 4.03 39.72 4.69
C HIS A 119 5.28 38.95 4.27
N ALA A 120 6.47 39.56 4.39
CA ALA A 120 7.74 38.86 4.56
C ALA A 120 8.85 39.89 4.74
N SER A 121 9.61 39.78 5.83
CA SER A 121 10.78 40.62 6.08
C SER A 121 11.88 40.30 5.06
N ALA A 122 12.84 41.21 4.87
CA ALA A 122 13.95 41.00 3.93
C ALA A 122 14.78 39.73 4.23
N ALA A 123 14.82 39.29 5.49
CA ALA A 123 15.51 38.08 5.91
C ALA A 123 14.84 36.79 5.38
N ASP A 124 13.50 36.78 5.28
CA ASP A 124 12.74 35.62 4.82
C ASP A 124 12.95 35.36 3.31
N ARG A 125 13.20 36.43 2.54
CA ARG A 125 13.46 36.37 1.09
C ARG A 125 14.85 35.78 0.77
N GLU A 126 15.85 36.08 1.60
CA GLU A 126 17.21 35.57 1.47
C GLU A 126 17.26 34.05 1.74
N HIS A 127 16.48 33.57 2.72
CA HIS A 127 16.39 32.16 3.09
C HIS A 127 15.78 31.30 1.97
N MET A 128 14.69 31.77 1.34
CA MET A 128 14.04 31.08 0.23
C MET A 128 14.90 31.03 -1.04
N ARG A 129 15.74 32.05 -1.28
CA ARG A 129 16.69 32.05 -2.39
C ARG A 129 17.73 30.93 -2.27
N ARG A 130 18.28 30.74 -1.08
CA ARG A 130 19.26 29.67 -0.80
C ARG A 130 18.67 28.27 -0.99
N ILE A 131 17.41 28.07 -0.58
CA ILE A 131 16.69 26.79 -0.77
C ILE A 131 16.48 26.49 -2.27
N GLY A 132 16.20 27.52 -3.08
CA GLY A 132 16.02 27.38 -4.52
C GLY A 132 17.30 27.06 -5.31
N GLU A 133 18.47 27.52 -4.85
CA GLU A 133 19.76 27.26 -5.52
C GLU A 133 20.26 25.82 -5.30
N GLN A 134 20.01 25.21 -4.14
CA GLN A 134 20.43 23.82 -3.89
C GLN A 134 19.67 22.78 -4.71
N LYS A 135 18.45 23.08 -5.17
CA LYS A 135 17.60 22.14 -5.92
C LYS A 135 18.00 22.01 -7.40
N ARG A 136 18.79 22.96 -7.94
CA ARG A 136 19.15 23.07 -9.37
C ARG A 136 20.22 22.07 -9.84
N LEU A 137 20.84 21.30 -8.95
CA LEU A 137 21.99 20.45 -9.29
C LEU A 137 21.63 18.98 -9.62
N VAL A 138 20.35 18.61 -9.69
CA VAL A 138 19.93 17.19 -9.80
C VAL A 138 19.26 16.83 -11.13
N GLU A 139 18.78 17.77 -11.94
CA GLU A 139 17.90 17.46 -13.08
C GLU A 139 18.62 17.60 -14.44
N ASP A 140 19.06 16.47 -15.01
CA ASP A 140 19.21 16.34 -16.46
C ASP A 140 18.94 14.87 -16.84
N THR A 141 17.66 14.50 -16.94
CA THR A 141 17.22 13.25 -17.55
C THR A 141 15.91 13.49 -18.28
N PRO A 142 15.79 13.14 -19.57
CA PRO A 142 14.56 13.38 -20.31
C PRO A 142 13.49 12.35 -19.90
N VAL A 143 12.26 12.80 -19.66
CA VAL A 143 11.15 11.94 -19.20
C VAL A 143 9.93 12.07 -20.12
N PRO A 144 9.32 10.96 -20.55
CA PRO A 144 8.17 10.99 -21.46
C PRO A 144 6.83 11.04 -20.73
N GLY A 145 5.83 11.61 -21.42
CA GLY A 145 4.45 11.10 -21.41
C GLY A 145 3.35 12.06 -20.97
N SER A 146 2.22 12.05 -21.70
CA SER A 146 1.06 12.91 -21.42
C SER A 146 0.18 12.33 -20.31
N LEU A 147 -0.68 13.17 -19.70
CA LEU A 147 -1.65 12.76 -18.68
C LEU A 147 -2.56 11.58 -19.10
N GLY A 148 -2.78 11.36 -20.40
CA GLY A 148 -3.52 10.20 -20.90
C GLY A 148 -2.81 8.88 -20.63
N GLU A 149 -1.49 8.83 -20.85
CA GLU A 149 -0.67 7.64 -20.61
C GLU A 149 -0.56 7.29 -19.12
N VAL A 150 -0.63 8.32 -18.28
CA VAL A 150 -0.75 8.21 -16.82
C VAL A 150 -2.03 7.45 -16.41
N PHE A 151 -3.18 7.77 -17.02
CA PHE A 151 -4.44 7.10 -16.73
C PHE A 151 -4.48 5.66 -17.26
N ASP A 152 -3.93 5.42 -18.46
CA ASP A 152 -3.83 4.08 -19.03
C ASP A 152 -2.92 3.19 -18.17
N ARG A 153 -1.81 3.73 -17.67
CA ARG A 153 -0.92 3.04 -16.73
C ARG A 153 -1.64 2.73 -15.43
N MET A 154 -2.47 3.63 -14.90
CA MET A 154 -3.26 3.40 -13.69
C MET A 154 -4.29 2.25 -13.86
N HIS A 155 -4.93 2.16 -15.02
CA HIS A 155 -5.85 1.05 -15.32
C HIS A 155 -5.13 -0.30 -15.43
N ALA A 156 -3.96 -0.34 -16.08
CA ALA A 156 -3.13 -1.55 -16.18
C ALA A 156 -2.61 -2.02 -14.80
N ILE A 157 -2.33 -1.07 -13.90
CA ILE A 157 -1.92 -1.35 -12.51
C ILE A 157 -3.05 -2.04 -11.74
N ASP A 158 -4.28 -1.54 -11.85
CA ASP A 158 -5.44 -2.14 -11.17
C ASP A 158 -5.73 -3.56 -11.67
N GLU A 159 -5.53 -3.81 -12.97
CA GLU A 159 -5.65 -5.14 -13.57
C GLU A 159 -4.55 -6.10 -13.10
N SER A 160 -3.29 -5.64 -13.10
CA SER A 160 -2.14 -6.42 -12.63
C SER A 160 -2.22 -6.77 -11.14
N LEU A 161 -2.75 -5.86 -10.31
CA LEU A 161 -2.93 -6.08 -8.87
C LEU A 161 -4.25 -6.82 -8.54
N GLY A 162 -5.22 -6.82 -9.46
CA GLY A 162 -6.56 -7.40 -9.27
C GLY A 162 -6.66 -8.90 -9.59
N GLY A 163 -5.72 -9.47 -10.34
CA GLY A 163 -5.87 -10.76 -11.00
C GLY A 163 -5.96 -12.03 -10.12
N ARG A 164 -5.62 -12.00 -8.83
CA ARG A 164 -5.68 -13.21 -7.95
C ARG A 164 -6.06 -12.85 -6.52
N THR A 165 -7.37 -12.68 -6.29
CA THR A 165 -7.90 -12.31 -4.97
C THR A 165 -7.76 -13.44 -3.95
N ASN A 166 -7.14 -13.13 -2.79
CA ASN A 166 -7.12 -13.92 -1.55
C ASN A 166 -6.86 -15.42 -1.73
N ARG A 167 -5.59 -15.81 -1.78
CA ARG A 167 -5.21 -17.22 -1.58
C ARG A 167 -5.40 -17.55 -0.11
N GLN A 168 -6.56 -18.11 0.25
CA GLN A 168 -6.72 -18.82 1.51
C GLN A 168 -5.78 -20.02 1.43
N SER A 169 -4.82 -20.13 2.35
CA SER A 169 -3.99 -21.33 2.51
C SER A 169 -4.87 -22.49 2.98
N GLY A 170 -5.67 -23.06 2.07
CA GLY A 170 -6.50 -24.23 2.32
C GLY A 170 -5.63 -25.48 2.26
N SER A 171 -5.34 -26.08 3.41
CA SER A 171 -4.98 -27.48 3.48
C SER A 171 -6.18 -28.29 2.97
N ARG A 172 -6.01 -28.92 1.81
CA ARG A 172 -6.89 -29.96 1.29
C ARG A 172 -6.78 -31.17 2.23
N VAL A 173 -7.68 -31.27 3.20
CA VAL A 173 -7.96 -32.55 3.87
C VAL A 173 -9.01 -33.24 3.04
N GLU A 174 -8.57 -34.13 2.15
CA GLU A 174 -9.45 -35.11 1.52
C GLU A 174 -10.06 -35.98 2.63
N GLY A 175 -11.40 -35.99 2.68
CA GLY A 175 -12.12 -37.00 3.41
C GLY A 175 -11.98 -38.31 2.66
N ASP A 176 -11.42 -39.32 3.33
CA ASP A 176 -11.75 -40.70 3.06
C ASP A 176 -12.40 -41.31 4.31
N ALA A 177 -13.47 -42.04 4.05
CA ALA A 177 -14.41 -42.57 5.01
C ALA A 177 -13.85 -43.82 5.68
N GLY A 178 -14.04 -43.97 6.99
CA GLY A 178 -13.78 -45.26 7.61
C GLY A 178 -13.84 -45.32 9.13
N SER A 179 -14.96 -45.83 9.62
CA SER A 179 -15.07 -46.64 10.85
C SER A 179 -15.32 -45.94 12.19
N LYS A 180 -16.58 -46.12 12.65
CA LYS A 180 -17.04 -46.56 13.99
C LYS A 180 -16.35 -45.90 15.19
N ILE A 181 -17.09 -45.23 16.09
CA ILE A 181 -17.63 -45.85 17.32
C ILE A 181 -18.66 -44.87 17.91
N GLY A 182 -19.88 -45.33 18.20
CA GLY A 182 -20.95 -44.53 18.78
C GLY A 182 -20.81 -44.29 20.29
N PRO A 183 -21.46 -43.27 20.87
CA PRO A 183 -21.46 -43.08 22.30
C PRO A 183 -22.57 -43.90 22.98
N SER A 184 -22.08 -44.75 23.88
CA SER A 184 -22.77 -45.54 24.91
C SER A 184 -23.87 -44.75 25.64
N ARG A 185 -25.12 -45.25 25.58
CA ARG A 185 -26.20 -44.81 26.48
C ARG A 185 -25.97 -45.40 27.86
N LYS A 186 -25.81 -44.56 28.88
CA LYS A 186 -25.85 -44.99 30.28
C LYS A 186 -27.28 -45.42 30.67
N PRO A 187 -27.46 -46.47 31.49
CA PRO A 187 -28.77 -46.85 31.99
C PRO A 187 -29.21 -45.90 33.12
N ASP A 188 -30.44 -45.42 32.99
CA ASP A 188 -31.14 -44.63 34.00
C ASP A 188 -31.68 -45.57 35.09
N THR A 189 -31.21 -45.38 36.31
CA THR A 189 -31.77 -46.03 37.50
C THR A 189 -32.05 -44.96 38.54
N ARG A 190 -33.31 -44.50 38.60
CA ARG A 190 -33.93 -44.04 39.86
C ARG A 190 -35.38 -44.50 39.97
N ARG A 191 -35.58 -45.45 40.89
CA ARG A 191 -36.82 -45.79 41.58
C ARG A 191 -36.77 -45.16 42.97
N GLY A 192 -37.93 -44.69 43.45
CA GLY A 192 -38.28 -44.34 44.84
C GLY A 192 -37.96 -42.89 45.22
N ASP A 193 -38.79 -42.12 45.92
CA ASP A 193 -40.09 -42.31 46.58
C ASP A 193 -40.67 -40.92 46.90
N ALA A 194 -42.01 -40.78 46.87
CA ALA A 194 -42.88 -39.90 47.68
C ALA A 194 -44.24 -39.74 46.99
#